data_AF-A0A7U9WYM9-F1
#
_entry.id   AF-A0A7U9WYM9-F1
#
_cell.length_a   1.000
_cell.length_b   1.000
_cell.length_c   1.000
_cell.angle_alpha   90.00
_cell.angle_beta   90.00
_cell.angle_gamma   90.00
#
_symmetry.space_group_name_H-M   'P 1'
#
loop_
_entity.id
_entity.type
_entity.pdbx_description
1 polymer ?
#
loop_
_entity_poly.entity_id
_entity_poly.type
_entity_poly.pdbx_seq_one_letter_code
_entity_poly.pdbx_strand_id
1 'polypeptide(L)' 'MDYIDGLQGGVLPLGLAFGLAMDEQAINNYGKLTEYEKERILAESNSVKSKEEMQQLIQRISEGDTMM' A
#
# COMPACT_ATOMS: atom_id res chain seq x y z
N MET A 1 5.09 -7.56 19.55
CA MET A 1 4.48 -7.43 18.22
C MET A 1 5.56 -6.94 17.29
N ASP A 2 6.09 -7.85 16.47
CA ASP A 2 7.08 -7.49 15.46
C ASP A 2 6.36 -6.79 14.32
N TYR A 3 6.58 -5.48 14.18
CA TYR A 3 6.03 -4.63 13.12
C TYR A 3 6.42 -5.10 11.70
N ILE A 4 7.34 -6.06 11.61
CA ILE A 4 7.86 -6.62 10.36
C ILE A 4 7.00 -7.81 9.85
N ASP A 5 6.15 -8.39 10.70
CA ASP A 5 5.31 -9.54 10.33
C ASP A 5 4.21 -9.17 9.30
N GLY A 6 3.79 -7.89 9.28
CA GLY A 6 2.84 -7.37 8.30
C GLY A 6 3.39 -7.17 6.87
N LEU A 7 4.69 -7.35 6.67
CA LEU A 7 5.39 -7.20 5.38
C LEU A 7 5.75 -8.54 4.73
N GLN A 8 5.29 -9.68 5.29
CA GLN A 8 5.65 -11.03 4.79
C GLN A 8 4.99 -11.42 3.44
N GLY A 9 4.27 -10.52 2.78
CA GLY A 9 3.69 -10.72 1.45
C GLY A 9 4.55 -10.12 0.32
N GLY A 10 5.75 -10.65 0.11
CA GLY A 10 6.63 -10.20 -0.98
C GLY A 10 7.29 -8.83 -0.76
N VAL A 11 8.37 -8.57 -1.47
CA VAL A 11 9.09 -7.29 -1.39
C VAL A 11 8.16 -6.18 -1.90
N LEU A 12 7.69 -5.29 -1.01
CA LEU A 12 6.91 -4.13 -1.43
C LEU A 12 7.73 -3.29 -2.44
N PRO A 13 7.13 -2.85 -3.56
CA PRO A 13 7.76 -1.87 -4.43
C PRO A 13 8.20 -0.65 -3.63
N LEU A 14 9.42 -0.17 -3.86
CA LEU A 14 10.02 0.90 -3.05
C LEU A 14 9.12 2.15 -2.97
N GLY A 15 8.50 2.53 -4.09
CA GLY A 15 7.59 3.68 -4.13
C GLY A 15 6.35 3.50 -3.26
N LEU A 16 5.79 2.28 -3.20
CA LEU A 16 4.67 1.95 -2.34
C LEU A 16 5.08 1.95 -0.87
N ALA A 17 6.19 1.27 -0.54
CA ALA A 17 6.69 1.21 0.83
C ALA A 17 6.98 2.63 1.38
N PHE A 18 7.63 3.46 0.57
CA PHE A 18 7.92 4.85 0.92
C PHE A 18 6.63 5.67 1.06
N GLY A 19 5.70 5.55 0.12
CA GLY A 19 4.42 6.25 0.15
C GLY A 19 3.59 5.92 1.38
N LEU A 20 3.48 4.63 1.73
CA LEU A 20 2.80 4.18 2.94
C LEU A 20 3.49 4.71 4.20
N ALA A 21 4.82 4.67 4.27
CA ALA A 21 5.56 5.17 5.44
C ALA A 21 5.41 6.70 5.64
N MET A 22 5.11 7.45 4.58
CA MET A 22 4.90 8.90 4.63
C MET A 22 3.47 9.29 5.01
N ASP A 23 2.52 8.34 5.02
CA ASP A 23 1.11 8.56 5.36
C ASP A 23 0.67 7.53 6.42
N GLU A 24 0.57 7.99 7.67
CA GLU A 24 0.20 7.16 8.82
C GLU A 24 -1.19 6.50 8.66
N GLN A 25 -2.12 7.18 7.99
CA GLN A 25 -3.45 6.62 7.75
C GLN A 25 -3.39 5.54 6.68
N ALA A 26 -2.64 5.77 5.61
CA ALA A 26 -2.45 4.78 4.55
C ALA A 26 -1.79 3.49 5.06
N ILE A 27 -0.72 3.57 5.87
CA ILE A 27 -0.07 2.36 6.41
C ILE A 27 -0.97 1.60 7.38
N ASN A 28 -1.76 2.30 8.20
CA ASN A 28 -2.74 1.68 9.10
C ASN A 28 -3.86 0.98 8.33
N ASN A 29 -4.36 1.60 7.25
CA ASN A 29 -5.38 1.01 6.41
C ASN A 29 -4.84 -0.18 5.62
N TYR A 30 -3.63 -0.06 5.05
CA TYR A 30 -2.94 -1.16 4.38
C TYR A 30 -2.74 -2.37 5.29
N GLY A 31 -2.37 -2.14 6.55
CA GLY A 31 -2.19 -3.20 7.55
C GLY A 31 -3.47 -3.97 7.91
N LYS A 32 -4.65 -3.40 7.64
CA LYS A 32 -5.97 -4.03 7.88
C LYS A 32 -6.50 -4.82 6.69
N LEU A 33 -5.88 -4.67 5.52
CA LEU A 33 -6.29 -5.38 4.31
C LEU A 33 -6.04 -6.88 4.44
N THR A 34 -6.89 -7.65 3.79
CA THR A 34 -6.64 -9.08 3.53
C THR A 34 -5.45 -9.25 2.59
N GLU A 35 -4.84 -10.44 2.60
CA GLU A 35 -3.72 -10.74 1.69
C GLU A 35 -4.11 -10.55 0.21
N TYR A 36 -5.35 -10.89 -0.16
CA TYR A 36 -5.88 -10.67 -1.51
C TYR A 36 -5.91 -9.19 -1.91
N GLU A 37 -6.36 -8.32 -1.00
CA GLU A 37 -6.39 -6.87 -1.25
C GLU A 37 -4.98 -6.28 -1.32
N LYS A 38 -4.06 -6.76 -0.48
CA LYS A 38 -2.64 -6.38 -0.55
C LYS A 38 -2.03 -6.80 -1.89
N GLU A 39 -2.31 -8.00 -2.39
CA GLU A 39 -1.87 -8.46 -3.71
C GLU A 39 -2.40 -7.57 -4.84
N ARG A 40 -3.66 -7.12 -4.76
CA ARG A 40 -4.22 -6.17 -5.74
C ARG A 40 -3.49 -4.84 -5.74
N ILE A 41 -3.19 -4.28 -4.57
CA ILE A 41 -2.40 -3.04 -4.44
C ILE A 41 -0.99 -3.24 -4.98
N LEU A 42 -0.37 -4.39 -4.72
CA LEU A 42 0.94 -4.72 -5.26
C LEU A 42 0.93 -4.78 -6.79
N ALA A 43 -0.07 -5.43 -7.39
CA ALA A 43 -0.24 -5.47 -8.83
C ALA A 43 -0.43 -4.06 -9.42
N GLU A 44 -1.27 -3.23 -8.78
CA GLU A 44 -1.51 -1.85 -9.19
C GLU A 44 -0.25 -0.99 -9.07
N SER A 45 0.48 -1.08 -7.96
CA SER A 45 1.73 -0.36 -7.71
C SER A 45 2.80 -0.67 -8.77
N ASN A 46 2.88 -1.92 -9.24
CA ASN A 46 3.78 -2.30 -10.34
C ASN A 46 3.37 -1.71 -11.70
N SER A 47 2.10 -1.34 -11.86
CA SER A 47 1.59 -0.74 -13.10
C SER A 47 1.83 0.77 -13.19
N VAL A 48 1.97 1.45 -12.05
CA VAL A 48 2.23 2.90 -11.94
C VAL A 48 3.46 3.32 -12.76
N LYS A 49 3.36 4.45 -13.49
CA LYS A 49 4.39 4.99 -14.37
C LYS A 49 4.96 6.33 -13.91
N SER A 50 4.32 6.98 -12.93
CA SER A 50 4.73 8.30 -12.44
C SER A 50 4.61 8.43 -10.92
N LYS A 51 5.24 9.48 -10.38
CA LYS A 51 5.16 9.80 -8.95
C LYS A 51 3.75 10.21 -8.56
N GLU A 52 3.07 10.96 -9.42
CA GLU A 52 1.72 11.47 -9.23
C GLU A 52 0.72 10.31 -9.14
N GLU A 53 0.84 9.32 -10.03
CA GLU A 53 0.02 8.09 -9.96
C GLU A 53 0.29 7.27 -8.69
N MET A 54 1.55 7.19 -8.22
CA MET A 54 1.86 6.54 -6.94
C MET A 54 1.19 7.29 -5.79
N GLN A 55 1.23 8.63 -5.79
CA GLN A 55 0.58 9.45 -4.77
C GLN A 55 -0.94 9.25 -4.76
N GLN A 56 -1.57 9.14 -5.93
CA GLN A 56 -3.00 8.82 -6.03
C GLN A 56 -3.33 7.44 -5.47
N LEU A 57 -2.48 6.43 -5.73
CA LEU A 57 -2.63 5.11 -5.14
C LEU A 57 -2.54 5.17 -3.60
N ILE A 58 -1.55 5.87 -3.05
CA ILE A 58 -1.42 6.06 -1.60
C ILE A 58 -2.64 6.78 -1.01
N GLN A 59 -3.11 7.83 -1.68
CA GLN A 59 -4.28 8.58 -1.23
C GLN A 59 -5.54 7.69 -1.17
N ARG A 60 -5.76 6.84 -2.17
CA ARG A 60 -6.88 5.87 -2.17
C ARG A 60 -6.78 4.87 -1.02
N ILE A 61 -5.57 4.42 -0.68
CA ILE A 61 -5.34 3.54 0.47
C ILE A 61 -5.61 4.31 1.79
N SER A 62 -5.18 5.55 1.87
CA SER A 62 -5.41 6.46 3.02
C SER A 62 -6.90 6.71 3.26
N GLU A 63 -7.67 6.89 2.20
CA GLU A 63 -9.12 7.06 2.26
C GLU A 63 -9.87 5.75 2.57
N GLY A 64 -9.20 4.59 2.41
CA GLY A 64 -9.80 3.27 2.56
C GLY A 64 -10.68 2.86 1.38
N ASP A 65 -10.57 3.55 0.25
CA ASP A 65 -11.37 3.33 -0.96
C ASP A 65 -11.03 1.98 -1.64
N THR A 66 -9.88 1.38 -1.30
CA THR A 66 -9.54 0.01 -1.71
C THR A 66 -10.43 -1.10 -1.11
N MET A 67 -11.37 -0.77 -0.21
CA MET A 67 -12.29 -1.69 0.47
C MET A 67 -13.72 -1.74 -0.14
N MET A 68 -13.98 -1.05 -1.26
CA MET A 68 -15.26 -1.08 -2.02
C MET A 68 -15.05 -1.49 -3.47
#